data_AF-A0A535VYU7-F1
#
_entry.id   AF-A0A535VYU7-F1
#
_cell.length_a   1.000
_cell.length_b   1.000
_cell.length_c   1.000
_cell.angle_alpha   90.00
_cell.angle_beta   90.00
_cell.angle_gamma   90.00
#
_symmetry.space_group_name_H-M   'P 1'
#
loop_
_entity.id
_entity.type
_entity.pdbx_description
1 polymer ?
#
loop_
_entity_poly.entity_id
_entity_poly.type
_entity_poly.pdbx_seq_one_letter_code
_entity_poly.pdbx_strand_id
1 'polypeptide(L)'
;MAQHRGRRNPGVRTWFGLPGGSMTLRVAVLGIDGSGKSTLARTLPMVLAAELNLVAGAAGDEFLVFGTEQDHLAPGFHPEGFPLAARLAHVFRSLAKRFRGGAAYPYLKLAHLMFQDDAAVSIGSRYGCDVVVSDCNLILSAMGRAGNYRRGATHGGAPRARSSVDDLRAVFAFLIEGEALPEESARRLPSMSAAGAVSGAARMLGFDGVWIPDVVLFLDVDPEIALSRIRGRGARVDPHENLADMQRARETYLKALRALQTYQGATCSHVIDATDATPAEVLAKSVAALRPHVEAQRTGAPGSVLGTAEGGRRSFLNSRYLVRYLAGRWFQGAWREPLFLLGQMGRQLLREGYSAGVMRTIYDQDGSAHSLADRVFLDYPLHRAVYDRLHILQNVIETELESRLARGSRVRIFTAPSGFAYDLFGPLEAIAVRKPELMRNVELVAADLDPHSLLAGEVESRAERLRLGSFRFVVGDITARGLQQELAAGGPYDIALFVGLSSWLPKPHSLRHLRWLRANLTPDGVLFSDCFSASTYSLGGRYAGYRAQYYSPALYRCLLDYAGFDGGSACTSSGRDRLNHVLVTRRKAGGIPVGA
;
A
#
# COMPACT_ATOMS: atom_id res chain seq x y z
N MET A 1 -28.59 11.03 21.87
CA MET A 1 -27.24 10.43 22.03
C MET A 1 -26.51 10.25 20.69
N ALA A 2 -26.52 11.26 19.81
CA ALA A 2 -25.82 11.25 18.51
C ALA A 2 -24.63 12.24 18.45
N GLN A 3 -24.25 12.86 19.58
CA GLN A 3 -23.30 13.98 19.62
C GLN A 3 -21.84 13.61 19.97
N HIS A 4 -21.54 12.36 20.33
CA HIS A 4 -20.17 11.95 20.73
C HIS A 4 -19.32 11.33 19.62
N ARG A 5 -19.77 11.37 18.36
CA ARG A 5 -18.92 11.00 17.21
C ARG A 5 -17.89 12.11 16.97
N GLY A 6 -16.75 12.01 17.63
CA GLY A 6 -15.49 12.63 17.20
C GLY A 6 -15.42 14.16 17.18
N ARG A 7 -16.13 14.88 18.06
CA ARG A 7 -15.75 16.26 18.34
C ARG A 7 -14.55 16.26 19.27
N ARG A 8 -13.48 16.99 18.89
CA ARG A 8 -12.52 17.52 19.86
C ARG A 8 -13.32 18.06 21.05
N ASN A 9 -12.86 17.77 22.26
CA ASN A 9 -13.41 18.33 23.49
C ASN A 9 -13.78 19.82 23.28
N PRO A 10 -15.00 20.29 23.57
CA PRO A 10 -15.52 21.59 23.14
C PRO A 10 -14.79 22.82 23.74
N GLY A 11 -13.68 22.62 24.45
CA GLY A 11 -12.87 23.66 25.07
C GLY A 11 -11.92 24.44 24.14
N VAL A 12 -11.84 24.13 22.84
CA VAL A 12 -11.01 24.91 21.89
C VAL A 12 -11.87 25.37 20.71
N ARG A 13 -12.39 26.60 20.82
CA ARG A 13 -13.04 27.33 19.72
C ARG A 13 -12.06 27.46 18.55
N THR A 14 -12.29 26.74 17.45
CA THR A 14 -11.67 27.06 16.15
C THR A 14 -12.37 28.26 15.55
N TRP A 15 -11.67 29.38 15.48
CA TRP A 15 -12.14 30.70 15.06
C TRP A 15 -12.33 30.88 13.54
N PHE A 16 -12.32 29.80 12.76
CA PHE A 16 -12.52 29.86 11.31
C PHE A 16 -13.47 28.76 10.86
N GLY A 17 -14.65 29.16 10.38
CA GLY A 17 -15.61 28.28 9.73
C GLY A 17 -15.00 27.68 8.47
N LEU A 18 -14.74 26.39 8.49
CA LEU A 18 -14.48 25.59 7.30
C LEU A 18 -15.77 24.84 6.92
N PRO A 19 -16.09 24.70 5.62
CA PRO A 19 -17.25 23.94 5.17
C PRO A 19 -17.20 22.50 5.67
N GLY A 20 -18.36 21.92 6.01
CA GLY A 20 -18.46 20.57 6.56
C GLY A 20 -17.82 19.51 5.66
N GLY A 21 -16.64 19.04 6.05
CA GLY A 21 -15.96 17.92 5.39
C GLY A 21 -16.65 16.60 5.67
N SER A 22 -16.59 15.65 4.73
CA SER A 22 -17.02 14.28 4.97
C SER A 22 -16.25 13.70 6.18
N MET A 23 -16.96 13.04 7.10
CA MET A 23 -16.31 12.41 8.24
C MET A 23 -15.49 11.20 7.76
N THR A 24 -14.20 11.15 8.13
CA THR A 24 -13.33 10.00 7.89
C THR A 24 -13.82 8.78 8.68
N LEU A 25 -14.04 7.64 8.01
CA LEU A 25 -14.29 6.35 8.65
C LEU A 25 -13.03 5.85 9.34
N ARG A 26 -13.07 5.63 10.66
CA ARG A 26 -11.93 5.14 11.42
C ARG A 26 -12.10 3.66 11.70
N VAL A 27 -11.19 2.87 11.14
CA VAL A 27 -11.20 1.41 11.19
C VAL A 27 -10.05 0.93 12.07
N ALA A 28 -10.32 0.04 13.03
CA ALA A 28 -9.28 -0.62 13.81
C ALA A 28 -9.15 -2.09 13.39
N VAL A 29 -7.92 -2.54 13.11
CA VAL A 29 -7.62 -3.96 12.88
C VAL A 29 -7.08 -4.57 14.17
N LEU A 30 -7.75 -5.60 14.66
CA LEU A 30 -7.40 -6.32 15.87
C LEU A 30 -7.15 -7.79 15.59
N GLY A 31 -6.43 -8.44 16.48
CA GLY A 31 -6.13 -9.87 16.43
C GLY A 31 -5.05 -10.23 17.45
N ILE A 32 -4.94 -11.51 17.74
CA ILE A 32 -3.80 -12.03 18.51
C ILE A 32 -2.49 -11.88 17.72
N ASP A 33 -1.34 -12.03 18.36
CA ASP A 33 -0.07 -12.05 17.62
C ASP A 33 -0.04 -13.26 16.69
N GLY A 34 0.60 -13.14 15.53
CA GLY A 34 0.55 -14.18 14.48
C GLY A 34 -0.67 -14.13 13.56
N SER A 35 -1.71 -13.34 13.89
CA SER A 35 -2.94 -13.22 13.08
C SER A 35 -2.78 -12.55 11.71
N GLY A 36 -1.75 -11.69 11.54
CA GLY A 36 -1.56 -10.89 10.33
C GLY A 36 -2.14 -9.47 10.39
N LYS A 37 -2.62 -9.01 11.56
CA LYS A 37 -3.21 -7.67 11.76
C LYS A 37 -2.40 -6.51 11.17
N SER A 38 -1.10 -6.47 11.43
CA SER A 38 -0.22 -5.40 10.93
C SER A 38 -0.03 -5.44 9.41
N THR A 39 -0.04 -6.65 8.83
CA THR A 39 -0.01 -6.82 7.38
C THR A 39 -1.29 -6.26 6.77
N LEU A 40 -2.46 -6.64 7.30
CA LEU A 40 -3.75 -6.16 6.81
C LEU A 40 -3.89 -4.64 6.98
N ALA A 41 -3.56 -4.08 8.14
CA ALA A 41 -3.66 -2.64 8.39
C ALA A 41 -2.80 -1.82 7.41
N ARG A 42 -1.67 -2.38 6.96
CA ARG A 42 -0.79 -1.76 5.98
C ARG A 42 -1.30 -1.90 4.54
N THR A 43 -1.87 -3.03 4.17
CA THR A 43 -2.25 -3.34 2.77
C THR A 43 -3.68 -2.96 2.42
N LEU A 44 -4.61 -3.01 3.39
CA LEU A 44 -6.03 -2.74 3.18
C LEU A 44 -6.28 -1.33 2.61
N PRO A 45 -5.63 -0.25 3.10
CA PRO A 45 -5.82 1.09 2.52
C PRO A 45 -5.52 1.18 1.02
N MET A 46 -4.46 0.53 0.54
CA MET A 46 -4.14 0.48 -0.90
C MET A 46 -5.25 -0.21 -1.69
N VAL A 47 -5.77 -1.33 -1.17
CA VAL A 47 -6.87 -2.07 -1.81
C VAL A 47 -8.15 -1.25 -1.79
N LEU A 48 -8.50 -0.59 -0.69
CA LEU A 48 -9.68 0.29 -0.63
C LEU A 48 -9.57 1.43 -1.64
N ALA A 49 -8.40 2.04 -1.79
CA ALA A 49 -8.18 3.08 -2.78
C ALA A 49 -8.36 2.58 -4.22
N ALA A 50 -7.94 1.35 -4.51
CA ALA A 50 -8.10 0.73 -5.82
C ALA A 50 -9.55 0.25 -6.08
N GLU A 51 -10.15 -0.45 -5.12
CA GLU A 51 -11.40 -1.17 -5.27
C GLU A 51 -12.63 -0.27 -5.07
N LEU A 52 -12.55 0.66 -4.12
CA LEU A 52 -13.65 1.57 -3.78
C LEU A 52 -13.42 2.99 -4.29
N ASN A 53 -12.34 3.24 -5.04
CA ASN A 53 -12.02 4.56 -5.61
C ASN A 53 -12.05 5.69 -4.56
N LEU A 54 -11.33 5.51 -3.44
CA LEU A 54 -11.33 6.43 -2.29
C LEU A 54 -9.91 6.80 -1.82
N VAL A 55 -9.78 7.80 -0.96
CA VAL A 55 -8.52 8.13 -0.28
C VAL A 55 -8.47 7.37 1.05
N ALA A 56 -7.50 6.47 1.20
CA ALA A 56 -7.35 5.67 2.42
C ALA A 56 -5.98 5.83 3.07
N GLY A 57 -5.99 6.02 4.39
CA GLY A 57 -4.80 6.09 5.23
C GLY A 57 -4.53 4.80 6.00
N ALA A 58 -3.25 4.55 6.32
CA ALA A 58 -2.80 3.55 7.28
C ALA A 58 -2.13 4.25 8.47
N ALA A 59 -2.42 3.80 9.69
CA ALA A 59 -1.75 4.24 10.91
C ALA A 59 -1.25 3.02 11.71
N GLY A 60 0.04 2.75 11.67
CA GLY A 60 0.62 1.60 12.37
C GLY A 60 2.13 1.66 12.41
N ASP A 61 2.74 0.55 12.01
CA ASP A 61 4.20 0.45 11.87
C ASP A 61 4.77 1.46 10.87
N GLU A 62 4.00 1.72 9.83
CA GLU A 62 4.22 2.74 8.80
C GLU A 62 2.95 3.59 8.72
N PHE A 63 3.13 4.82 8.25
CA PHE A 63 2.02 5.73 7.98
C PHE A 63 1.97 5.97 6.48
N LEU A 64 0.81 5.66 5.89
CA LEU A 64 0.61 5.63 4.45
C LEU A 64 -0.68 6.37 4.13
N VAL A 65 -0.75 7.02 2.97
CA VAL A 65 -2.00 7.56 2.43
C VAL A 65 -2.01 7.30 0.94
N PHE A 66 -2.95 6.45 0.55
CA PHE A 66 -3.19 6.04 -0.81
C PHE A 66 -4.35 6.84 -1.39
N GLY A 67 -4.13 7.44 -2.56
CA GLY A 67 -5.18 8.09 -3.33
C GLY A 67 -5.46 7.34 -4.63
N THR A 68 -6.55 7.71 -5.28
CA THR A 68 -7.03 7.09 -6.53
C THR A 68 -6.09 7.42 -7.69
N GLU A 69 -5.72 8.69 -7.82
CA GLU A 69 -4.88 9.24 -8.89
C GLU A 69 -3.40 9.34 -8.49
N GLN A 70 -3.11 9.45 -7.20
CA GLN A 70 -1.74 9.57 -6.68
C GLN A 70 -1.67 9.28 -5.19
N ASP A 71 -0.49 8.88 -4.72
CA ASP A 71 -0.24 8.69 -3.29
C ASP A 71 0.12 10.01 -2.60
N HIS A 72 -0.22 10.12 -1.32
CA HIS A 72 -0.09 11.36 -0.54
C HIS A 72 0.89 11.24 0.62
N LEU A 73 1.15 10.01 1.08
CA LEU A 73 2.11 9.73 2.15
C LEU A 73 2.70 8.33 1.99
N ALA A 74 4.01 8.22 2.00
CA ALA A 74 4.76 6.97 1.99
C ALA A 74 6.10 7.16 2.74
N PRO A 75 6.83 6.08 3.10
CA PRO A 75 8.15 6.20 3.71
C PRO A 75 9.07 7.09 2.85
N GLY A 76 9.68 8.11 3.47
CA GLY A 76 10.54 9.08 2.77
C GLY A 76 9.80 10.10 1.88
N PHE A 77 8.47 10.02 1.75
CA PHE A 77 7.65 10.87 0.89
C PHE A 77 6.47 11.48 1.66
N HIS A 78 6.60 12.76 2.02
CA HIS A 78 5.62 13.48 2.84
C HIS A 78 5.40 14.92 2.33
N PRO A 79 4.76 15.12 1.16
CA PRO A 79 4.64 16.43 0.51
C PRO A 79 3.90 17.49 1.36
N GLU A 80 2.88 17.07 2.10
CA GLU A 80 2.15 17.96 3.04
C GLU A 80 2.67 17.88 4.49
N GLY A 81 3.86 17.29 4.66
CA GLY A 81 4.52 17.16 5.95
C GLY A 81 4.02 15.98 6.78
N PHE A 82 4.91 15.45 7.60
CA PHE A 82 4.64 14.28 8.44
C PHE A 82 4.07 14.68 9.81
N PRO A 83 2.92 14.15 10.28
CA PRO A 83 2.31 14.54 11.55
C PRO A 83 3.26 14.38 12.74
N LEU A 84 3.21 15.31 13.70
CA LEU A 84 4.05 15.24 14.91
C LEU A 84 3.73 13.98 15.71
N ALA A 85 2.46 13.64 15.87
CA ALA A 85 2.01 12.43 16.54
C ALA A 85 2.62 11.17 15.90
N ALA A 86 2.71 11.10 14.56
CA ALA A 86 3.35 9.99 13.86
C ALA A 86 4.86 9.87 14.20
N ARG A 87 5.57 11.01 14.31
CA ARG A 87 6.97 11.04 14.75
C ARG A 87 7.13 10.53 16.17
N LEU A 88 6.30 11.03 17.09
CA LEU A 88 6.31 10.60 18.48
C LEU A 88 5.97 9.12 18.61
N ALA A 89 4.98 8.62 17.86
CA ALA A 89 4.65 7.20 17.81
C ALA A 89 5.87 6.34 17.44
N HIS A 90 6.66 6.73 16.43
CA HIS A 90 7.89 6.03 16.09
C HIS A 90 8.95 6.07 17.20
N VAL A 91 9.14 7.22 17.84
CA VAL A 91 10.10 7.38 18.95
C VAL A 91 9.69 6.49 20.12
N PHE A 92 8.45 6.61 20.61
CA PHE A 92 7.95 5.83 21.74
C PHE A 92 7.89 4.33 21.44
N ARG A 93 7.60 3.93 20.19
CA ARG A 93 7.70 2.53 19.76
C ARG A 93 9.13 2.02 19.88
N SER A 94 10.10 2.80 19.43
CA SER A 94 11.53 2.44 19.47
C SER A 94 12.03 2.33 20.91
N LEU A 95 11.63 3.27 21.77
CA LEU A 95 11.90 3.23 23.21
C LEU A 95 11.23 2.03 23.87
N ALA A 96 9.94 1.77 23.61
CA ALA A 96 9.25 0.60 24.16
C ALA A 96 9.93 -0.72 23.77
N LYS A 97 10.45 -0.83 22.53
CA LYS A 97 11.24 -2.00 22.10
C LYS A 97 12.57 -2.13 22.84
N ARG A 98 13.22 -1.02 23.20
CA ARG A 98 14.50 -0.98 23.93
C ARG A 98 14.33 -1.31 25.42
N PHE A 99 13.23 -0.88 26.03
CA PHE A 99 12.96 -1.04 27.47
C PHE A 99 12.04 -2.22 27.79
N ARG A 100 11.95 -3.24 26.91
CA ARG A 100 11.10 -4.42 27.15
C ARG A 100 11.43 -5.08 28.49
N GLY A 101 10.40 -5.37 29.27
CA GLY A 101 10.53 -6.00 30.60
C GLY A 101 10.88 -5.04 31.75
N GLY A 102 11.18 -3.77 31.48
CA GLY A 102 11.41 -2.76 32.51
C GLY A 102 10.13 -2.06 32.98
N ALA A 103 10.20 -1.39 34.14
CA ALA A 103 9.07 -0.66 34.73
C ALA A 103 8.50 0.47 33.84
N ALA A 104 9.32 1.02 32.94
CA ALA A 104 8.90 2.05 31.98
C ALA A 104 8.14 1.51 30.77
N TYR A 105 8.23 0.20 30.48
CA TYR A 105 7.64 -0.41 29.29
C TYR A 105 6.14 -0.13 29.11
N PRO A 106 5.28 -0.30 30.15
CA PRO A 106 3.85 -0.06 29.99
C PRO A 106 3.54 1.39 29.60
N TYR A 107 4.22 2.36 30.22
CA TYR A 107 4.05 3.79 29.92
C TYR A 107 4.47 4.12 28.49
N LEU A 108 5.64 3.62 28.06
CA LEU A 108 6.15 3.84 26.70
C LEU A 108 5.24 3.19 25.65
N LYS A 109 4.71 2.00 25.94
CA LYS A 109 3.81 1.28 25.04
C LYS A 109 2.44 1.96 24.92
N LEU A 110 1.88 2.43 26.04
CA LEU A 110 0.63 3.20 26.04
C LEU A 110 0.81 4.53 25.30
N ALA A 111 1.91 5.23 25.53
CA ALA A 111 2.24 6.47 24.81
C ALA A 111 2.38 6.22 23.29
N HIS A 112 3.07 5.14 22.87
CA HIS A 112 3.13 4.73 21.46
C HIS A 112 1.72 4.58 20.87
N LEU A 113 0.87 3.74 21.48
CA LEU A 113 -0.48 3.48 20.95
C LEU A 113 -1.34 4.75 20.89
N MET A 114 -1.26 5.61 21.90
CA MET A 114 -1.97 6.88 21.93
C MET A 114 -1.50 7.85 20.83
N PHE A 115 -0.18 8.01 20.64
CA PHE A 115 0.34 8.86 19.56
C PHE A 115 0.03 8.28 18.18
N GLN A 116 -0.06 6.96 18.05
CA GLN A 116 -0.49 6.31 16.81
C GLN A 116 -1.96 6.58 16.51
N ASP A 117 -2.82 6.53 17.52
CA ASP A 117 -4.24 6.84 17.41
C ASP A 117 -4.49 8.33 17.09
N ASP A 118 -3.73 9.25 17.71
CA ASP A 118 -3.77 10.68 17.35
C ASP A 118 -3.24 10.93 15.93
N ALA A 119 -2.20 10.18 15.53
CA ALA A 119 -1.69 10.22 14.16
C ALA A 119 -2.74 9.76 13.14
N ALA A 120 -3.56 8.76 13.46
CA ALA A 120 -4.65 8.30 12.60
C ALA A 120 -5.66 9.44 12.32
N VAL A 121 -6.07 10.17 13.38
CA VAL A 121 -6.97 11.33 13.26
C VAL A 121 -6.30 12.46 12.47
N SER A 122 -5.05 12.78 12.79
CA SER A 122 -4.27 13.81 12.12
C SER A 122 -4.08 13.52 10.63
N ILE A 123 -3.86 12.26 10.26
CA ILE A 123 -3.74 11.83 8.86
C ILE A 123 -5.07 11.98 8.13
N GLY A 124 -6.16 11.49 8.72
CA GLY A 124 -7.49 11.58 8.13
C GLY A 124 -7.87 13.04 7.80
N SER A 125 -7.68 13.94 8.75
CA SER A 125 -7.94 15.37 8.56
C SER A 125 -6.96 16.03 7.58
N ARG A 126 -5.66 15.79 7.69
CA ARG A 126 -4.64 16.47 6.88
C ARG A 126 -4.73 16.12 5.40
N TYR A 127 -5.03 14.87 5.10
CA TYR A 127 -5.03 14.35 3.73
C TYR A 127 -6.43 14.13 3.16
N GLY A 128 -7.48 14.45 3.92
CA GLY A 128 -8.87 14.28 3.47
C GLY A 128 -9.21 12.83 3.21
N CYS A 129 -8.77 11.91 4.08
CA CYS A 129 -9.04 10.49 3.88
C CYS A 129 -10.52 10.19 4.10
N ASP A 130 -11.10 9.37 3.22
CA ASP A 130 -12.41 8.75 3.42
C ASP A 130 -12.33 7.68 4.51
N VAL A 131 -11.23 6.92 4.55
CA VAL A 131 -11.00 5.83 5.52
C VAL A 131 -9.60 5.94 6.11
N VAL A 132 -9.45 5.72 7.42
CA VAL A 132 -8.13 5.48 8.04
C VAL A 132 -8.18 4.15 8.77
N VAL A 133 -7.25 3.25 8.41
CA VAL A 133 -7.09 1.93 9.01
C VAL A 133 -5.94 1.96 9.99
N SER A 134 -6.23 1.72 11.26
CA SER A 134 -5.25 1.64 12.34
C SER A 134 -4.85 0.20 12.64
N ASP A 135 -3.55 -0.05 12.73
CA ASP A 135 -3.02 -1.29 13.31
C ASP A 135 -3.20 -1.22 14.82
N CYS A 136 -4.27 -1.85 15.32
CA CYS A 136 -4.78 -1.71 16.68
C CYS A 136 -5.52 -0.39 16.97
N ASN A 137 -6.07 -0.32 18.18
CA ASN A 137 -6.62 0.88 18.81
C ASN A 137 -6.24 0.82 20.30
N LEU A 138 -5.90 1.96 20.91
CA LEU A 138 -5.40 2.03 22.27
C LEU A 138 -6.32 1.34 23.28
N ILE A 139 -7.61 1.70 23.28
CA ILE A 139 -8.58 1.18 24.24
C ILE A 139 -8.76 -0.32 24.05
N LEU A 140 -9.04 -0.74 22.82
CA LEU A 140 -9.35 -2.14 22.52
C LEU A 140 -8.14 -3.06 22.72
N SER A 141 -6.93 -2.59 22.39
CA SER A 141 -5.70 -3.36 22.65
C SER A 141 -5.35 -3.45 24.12
N ALA A 142 -5.59 -2.39 24.89
CA ALA A 142 -5.44 -2.42 26.34
C ALA A 142 -6.43 -3.43 26.96
N MET A 143 -7.70 -3.40 26.55
CA MET A 143 -8.72 -4.35 26.99
C MET A 143 -8.37 -5.80 26.62
N GLY A 144 -8.04 -6.07 25.36
CA GLY A 144 -7.73 -7.42 24.89
C GLY A 144 -6.53 -8.05 25.60
N ARG A 145 -5.58 -7.22 26.07
CA ARG A 145 -4.41 -7.69 26.83
C ARG A 145 -4.57 -7.60 28.35
N ALA A 146 -5.62 -6.95 28.85
CA ALA A 146 -5.86 -6.78 30.28
C ALA A 146 -5.86 -8.12 31.03
N GLY A 147 -6.39 -9.18 30.41
CA GLY A 147 -6.41 -10.53 30.96
C GLY A 147 -5.01 -11.16 31.17
N ASN A 148 -4.00 -10.72 30.41
CA ASN A 148 -2.64 -11.26 30.45
C ASN A 148 -1.78 -10.57 31.53
N TYR A 149 -2.03 -9.29 31.80
CA TYR A 149 -1.26 -8.51 32.79
C TYR A 149 -1.69 -8.73 34.25
N ARG A 150 -2.64 -9.63 34.52
CA ARG A 150 -3.04 -10.04 35.88
C ARG A 150 -2.55 -11.45 36.26
N ARG A 151 -1.41 -11.93 35.72
CA ARG A 151 -0.81 -13.21 36.15
C ARG A 151 -0.64 -13.22 37.69
N GLY A 152 -1.20 -14.23 38.35
CA GLY A 152 -0.92 -14.54 39.76
C GLY A 152 -1.64 -13.69 40.83
N ALA A 153 -2.55 -12.77 40.48
CA ALA A 153 -3.24 -11.97 41.50
C ALA A 153 -4.37 -12.76 42.19
N THR A 154 -4.05 -13.52 43.23
CA THR A 154 -5.05 -13.98 44.21
C THR A 154 -5.57 -12.79 45.01
N HIS A 155 -6.84 -12.83 45.42
CA HIS A 155 -7.39 -11.87 46.38
C HIS A 155 -7.93 -12.67 47.55
N GLY A 156 -7.21 -12.63 48.69
CA GLY A 156 -7.55 -13.49 49.83
C GLY A 156 -7.38 -14.99 49.56
N GLY A 157 -6.37 -15.38 48.75
CA GLY A 157 -6.08 -16.80 48.46
C GLY A 157 -6.91 -17.44 47.35
N ALA A 158 -8.02 -16.82 46.92
CA ALA A 158 -8.83 -17.31 45.80
C ALA A 158 -8.37 -16.72 44.44
N PRO A 159 -8.49 -17.48 43.33
CA PRO A 159 -8.34 -16.93 41.99
C PRO A 159 -9.36 -15.80 41.77
N ARG A 160 -8.89 -14.59 41.44
CA ARG A 160 -9.78 -13.47 41.14
C ARG A 160 -10.66 -13.77 39.93
N ALA A 161 -11.93 -13.35 40.00
CA ALA A 161 -12.88 -13.43 38.90
C ALA A 161 -12.34 -12.70 37.66
N ARG A 162 -12.55 -13.31 36.49
CA ARG A 162 -12.17 -12.72 35.19
C ARG A 162 -13.09 -11.54 34.86
N SER A 163 -12.61 -10.62 34.02
CA SER A 163 -13.43 -9.52 33.51
C SER A 163 -14.61 -10.05 32.69
N SER A 164 -15.77 -9.44 32.94
CA SER A 164 -17.02 -9.60 32.20
C SER A 164 -17.13 -8.56 31.07
N VAL A 165 -18.17 -8.69 30.25
CA VAL A 165 -18.49 -7.68 29.21
C VAL A 165 -18.85 -6.34 29.86
N ASP A 166 -19.57 -6.35 30.99
CA ASP A 166 -19.92 -5.13 31.71
C ASP A 166 -18.71 -4.42 32.32
N ASP A 167 -17.74 -5.18 32.84
CA ASP A 167 -16.49 -4.60 33.34
C ASP A 167 -15.72 -3.85 32.23
N LEU A 168 -15.66 -4.44 31.03
CA LEU A 168 -15.03 -3.79 29.88
C LEU A 168 -15.86 -2.62 29.34
N ARG A 169 -17.20 -2.69 29.43
CA ARG A 169 -18.07 -1.56 29.08
C ARG A 169 -17.80 -0.35 29.98
N ALA A 170 -17.63 -0.57 31.28
CA ALA A 170 -17.31 0.49 32.24
C ALA A 170 -15.97 1.19 31.94
N VAL A 171 -15.01 0.50 31.30
CA VAL A 171 -13.73 1.12 30.89
C VAL A 171 -13.94 2.14 29.77
N PHE A 172 -14.91 1.95 28.87
CA PHE A 172 -15.24 2.99 27.87
C PHE A 172 -15.78 4.24 28.54
N ALA A 173 -16.74 4.11 29.45
CA ALA A 173 -17.25 5.24 30.23
C ALA A 173 -16.13 5.95 31.01
N PHE A 174 -15.26 5.19 31.69
CA PHE A 174 -14.11 5.76 32.41
C PHE A 174 -13.14 6.54 31.51
N LEU A 175 -12.71 5.96 30.39
CA LEU A 175 -11.67 6.60 29.54
C LEU A 175 -12.21 7.75 28.69
N ILE A 176 -13.48 7.69 28.31
CA ILE A 176 -14.09 8.61 27.34
C ILE A 176 -14.89 9.69 28.04
N GLU A 177 -15.72 9.29 29.00
CA GLU A 177 -16.64 10.19 29.71
C GLU A 177 -16.02 10.69 31.03
N GLY A 178 -14.95 10.05 31.51
CA GLY A 178 -14.28 10.42 32.76
C GLY A 178 -15.03 9.95 34.01
N GLU A 179 -16.01 9.06 33.85
CA GLU A 179 -16.77 8.48 34.97
C GLU A 179 -15.89 7.60 35.86
N ALA A 180 -16.24 7.45 37.13
CA ALA A 180 -15.54 6.53 38.02
C ALA A 180 -15.84 5.06 37.67
N LEU A 181 -14.83 4.19 37.75
CA LEU A 181 -15.06 2.75 37.60
C LEU A 181 -15.89 2.22 38.80
N PRO A 182 -16.94 1.42 38.56
CA PRO A 182 -17.65 0.71 39.63
C PRO A 182 -16.67 -0.13 40.46
N GLU A 183 -16.87 -0.18 41.78
CA GLU A 183 -15.94 -0.90 42.68
C GLU A 183 -15.74 -2.36 42.28
N GLU A 184 -16.80 -3.03 41.85
CA GLU A 184 -16.76 -4.43 41.43
C GLU A 184 -15.92 -4.61 40.16
N SER A 185 -16.07 -3.72 39.18
CA SER A 185 -15.26 -3.70 37.97
C SER A 185 -13.80 -3.34 38.26
N ALA A 186 -13.55 -2.37 39.14
CA ALA A 186 -12.21 -2.01 39.58
C ALA A 186 -11.46 -3.19 40.24
N ARG A 187 -12.17 -4.09 40.95
CA ARG A 187 -11.59 -5.33 41.51
C ARG A 187 -11.26 -6.36 40.42
N ARG A 188 -11.94 -6.34 39.27
CA ARG A 188 -11.80 -7.31 38.16
C ARG A 188 -10.88 -6.83 37.02
N LEU A 189 -10.58 -5.54 36.95
CA LEU A 189 -9.71 -4.92 35.96
C LEU A 189 -8.26 -4.73 36.48
N PRO A 190 -7.25 -4.61 35.59
CA PRO A 190 -5.92 -4.16 35.98
C PRO A 190 -5.94 -2.68 36.41
N SER A 191 -4.91 -2.25 37.14
CA SER A 191 -4.77 -0.83 37.51
C SER A 191 -4.74 0.06 36.26
N MET A 192 -5.55 1.11 36.28
CA MET A 192 -5.64 2.10 35.20
C MET A 192 -4.71 3.31 35.41
N SER A 193 -3.88 3.30 36.45
CA SER A 193 -3.04 4.46 36.82
C SER A 193 -2.10 4.92 35.70
N ALA A 194 -1.43 3.98 35.01
CA ALA A 194 -0.55 4.31 33.90
C ALA A 194 -1.31 4.89 32.69
N ALA A 195 -2.49 4.35 32.39
CA ALA A 195 -3.35 4.87 31.32
C ALA A 195 -3.85 6.28 31.64
N GLY A 196 -4.29 6.52 32.88
CA GLY A 196 -4.70 7.82 33.38
C GLY A 196 -3.56 8.86 33.33
N ALA A 197 -2.36 8.49 33.80
CA ALA A 197 -1.20 9.38 33.79
C ALA A 197 -0.76 9.76 32.36
N VAL A 198 -0.65 8.79 31.46
CA VAL A 198 -0.27 9.03 30.06
C VAL A 198 -1.33 9.87 29.35
N SER A 199 -2.62 9.54 29.52
CA SER A 199 -3.72 10.30 28.92
C SER A 199 -3.76 11.74 29.45
N GLY A 200 -3.55 11.96 30.74
CA GLY A 200 -3.50 13.29 31.33
C GLY A 200 -2.37 14.13 30.76
N ALA A 201 -1.14 13.59 30.74
CA ALA A 201 0.03 14.27 30.20
C ALA A 201 -0.13 14.61 28.71
N ALA A 202 -0.70 13.70 27.92
CA ALA A 202 -0.92 13.92 26.50
C ALA A 202 -1.94 15.01 26.21
N ARG A 203 -3.06 15.03 26.95
CA ARG A 203 -4.08 16.09 26.86
C ARG A 203 -3.49 17.45 27.23
N MET A 204 -2.63 17.53 28.25
CA MET A 204 -1.89 18.76 28.57
C MET A 204 -1.00 19.24 27.42
N LEU A 205 -0.48 18.33 26.62
CA LEU A 205 0.33 18.62 25.43
C LEU A 205 -0.50 18.81 24.15
N GLY A 206 -1.84 18.81 24.25
CA GLY A 206 -2.75 19.04 23.13
C GLY A 206 -3.02 17.83 22.25
N PHE A 207 -2.65 16.62 22.67
CA PHE A 207 -2.98 15.37 21.98
C PHE A 207 -4.28 14.80 22.54
N ASP A 208 -5.17 14.35 21.65
CA ASP A 208 -6.48 13.79 22.01
C ASP A 208 -6.69 12.46 21.27
N GLY A 209 -5.69 11.58 21.41
CA GLY A 209 -5.58 10.30 20.70
C GLY A 209 -6.46 9.18 21.25
N VAL A 210 -7.51 9.49 22.00
CA VAL A 210 -8.44 8.48 22.55
C VAL A 210 -9.73 8.55 21.76
N TRP A 211 -9.96 7.58 20.86
CA TRP A 211 -11.19 7.49 20.08
C TRP A 211 -11.73 6.06 20.04
N ILE A 212 -13.05 5.97 19.85
CA ILE A 212 -13.73 4.71 19.55
C ILE A 212 -13.78 4.53 18.03
N PRO A 213 -13.36 3.36 17.51
CA PRO A 213 -13.50 3.08 16.09
C PRO A 213 -14.94 3.00 15.62
N ASP A 214 -15.15 3.46 14.39
CA ASP A 214 -16.42 3.36 13.69
C ASP A 214 -16.64 1.91 13.21
N VAL A 215 -15.55 1.24 12.81
CA VAL A 215 -15.54 -0.19 12.47
C VAL A 215 -14.32 -0.90 13.03
N VAL A 216 -14.50 -2.13 13.52
CA VAL A 216 -13.42 -3.01 13.97
C VAL A 216 -13.39 -4.26 13.12
N LEU A 217 -12.23 -4.58 12.55
CA LEU A 217 -11.97 -5.85 11.88
C LEU A 217 -11.14 -6.71 12.82
N PHE A 218 -11.72 -7.80 13.34
CA PHE A 218 -11.01 -8.74 14.19
C PHE A 218 -10.60 -9.97 13.38
N LEU A 219 -9.29 -10.16 13.23
CA LEU A 219 -8.72 -11.34 12.61
C LEU A 219 -8.67 -12.47 13.64
N ASP A 220 -9.62 -13.39 13.51
CA ASP A 220 -9.70 -14.57 14.36
C ASP A 220 -8.85 -15.68 13.76
N VAL A 221 -7.92 -16.19 14.56
CA VAL A 221 -7.00 -17.26 14.18
C VAL A 221 -6.88 -18.19 15.37
N ASP A 222 -6.82 -19.48 15.11
CA ASP A 222 -6.49 -20.46 16.14
C ASP A 222 -5.14 -20.10 16.80
N PRO A 223 -5.08 -19.98 18.15
CA PRO A 223 -3.84 -19.71 18.87
C PRO A 223 -2.66 -20.63 18.53
N GLU A 224 -2.89 -21.91 18.24
CA GLU A 224 -1.83 -22.85 17.87
C GLU A 224 -1.25 -22.53 16.49
N ILE A 225 -2.11 -22.23 15.52
CA ILE A 225 -1.70 -21.80 14.19
C ILE A 225 -0.98 -20.45 14.27
N ALA A 226 -1.48 -19.53 15.07
CA ALA A 226 -0.83 -18.23 15.28
C ALA A 226 0.58 -18.39 15.86
N LEU A 227 0.77 -19.29 16.83
CA LEU A 227 2.08 -19.62 17.39
C LEU A 227 2.99 -20.32 16.38
N SER A 228 2.46 -21.24 15.57
CA SER A 228 3.19 -21.86 14.46
C SER A 228 3.72 -20.79 13.48
N ARG A 229 2.86 -19.84 13.08
CA ARG A 229 3.22 -18.69 12.24
C ARG A 229 4.27 -17.79 12.87
N ILE A 230 4.28 -17.62 14.20
CA ILE A 230 5.31 -16.84 14.92
C ILE A 230 6.63 -17.60 14.92
N ARG A 231 6.62 -18.89 15.29
CA ARG A 231 7.82 -19.75 15.34
C ARG A 231 8.48 -19.87 13.97
N GLY A 232 7.69 -20.00 12.91
CA GLY A 232 8.17 -20.05 11.52
C GLY A 232 8.89 -18.79 11.04
N ARG A 233 8.74 -17.64 11.71
CA ARG A 233 9.45 -16.39 11.37
C ARG A 233 10.89 -16.34 11.89
N GLY A 234 11.30 -17.30 12.73
CA GLY A 234 12.64 -17.33 13.32
C GLY A 234 12.95 -16.21 14.32
N ALA A 235 11.93 -15.45 14.75
CA ALA A 235 12.10 -14.41 15.77
C ALA A 235 12.10 -15.01 17.18
N ARG A 236 12.79 -14.34 18.12
CA ARG A 236 12.74 -14.72 19.55
C ARG A 236 11.31 -14.56 20.06
N VAL A 237 10.74 -15.69 20.49
CA VAL A 237 9.39 -15.77 21.05
C VAL A 237 9.29 -14.91 22.31
N ASP A 238 8.31 -14.01 22.37
CA ASP A 238 8.04 -13.16 23.53
C ASP A 238 7.48 -14.01 24.69
N PRO A 239 7.75 -13.68 25.98
CA PRO A 239 7.15 -14.38 27.11
C PRO A 239 5.63 -14.56 27.05
N HIS A 240 4.92 -13.64 26.37
CA HIS A 240 3.46 -13.70 26.18
C HIS A 240 3.00 -14.46 24.93
N GLU A 241 3.93 -14.95 24.10
CA GLU A 241 3.66 -15.79 22.92
C GLU A 241 3.63 -17.28 23.33
N ASN A 242 2.71 -17.61 24.23
CA ASN A 242 2.41 -18.99 24.66
C ASN A 242 0.91 -19.26 24.51
N LEU A 243 0.54 -20.55 24.45
CA LEU A 243 -0.84 -20.96 24.13
C LEU A 243 -1.87 -20.37 25.09
N ALA A 244 -1.59 -20.42 26.39
CA ALA A 244 -2.51 -19.92 27.42
C ALA A 244 -2.74 -18.40 27.32
N ASP A 245 -1.69 -17.61 27.09
CA ASP A 245 -1.81 -16.15 26.95
C ASP A 245 -2.45 -15.75 25.61
N MET A 246 -2.25 -16.52 24.55
CA MET A 246 -2.88 -16.30 23.23
C MET A 246 -4.37 -16.63 23.26
N GLN A 247 -4.75 -17.77 23.85
CA GLN A 247 -6.16 -18.15 24.08
C GLN A 247 -6.88 -17.08 24.91
N ARG A 248 -6.25 -16.65 26.00
CA ARG A 248 -6.82 -15.62 26.89
C ARG A 248 -6.96 -14.27 26.21
N ALA A 249 -5.97 -13.86 25.40
CA ALA A 249 -6.06 -12.64 24.62
C ALA A 249 -7.22 -12.71 23.61
N ARG A 250 -7.35 -13.82 22.87
CA ARG A 250 -8.45 -14.06 21.93
C ARG A 250 -9.82 -13.95 22.62
N GLU A 251 -10.02 -14.68 23.73
CA GLU A 251 -11.27 -14.61 24.52
C GLU A 251 -11.58 -13.18 24.98
N THR A 252 -10.57 -12.46 25.44
CA THR A 252 -10.75 -11.10 25.98
C THR A 252 -11.05 -10.09 24.87
N TYR A 253 -10.43 -10.23 23.70
CA TYR A 253 -10.79 -9.42 22.53
C TYR A 253 -12.26 -9.63 22.15
N LEU A 254 -12.74 -10.88 22.06
CA LEU A 254 -14.14 -11.16 21.73
C LEU A 254 -15.11 -10.54 22.74
N LYS A 255 -14.77 -10.54 24.04
CA LYS A 255 -15.54 -9.82 25.06
C LYS A 255 -15.50 -8.31 24.87
N ALA A 256 -14.33 -7.74 24.55
CA ALA A 256 -14.18 -6.31 24.30
C ALA A 256 -14.99 -5.84 23.08
N LEU A 257 -15.08 -6.66 22.03
CA LEU A 257 -15.93 -6.38 20.87
C LEU A 257 -17.42 -6.37 21.23
N ARG A 258 -17.89 -7.33 22.04
CA ARG A 258 -19.26 -7.34 22.54
C ARG A 258 -19.56 -6.13 23.42
N ALA A 259 -18.62 -5.74 24.28
CA ALA A 259 -18.72 -4.55 25.11
C ALA A 259 -18.83 -3.29 24.25
N LEU A 260 -18.01 -3.19 23.18
CA LEU A 260 -18.03 -2.09 22.23
C LEU A 260 -19.38 -2.00 21.49
N GLN A 261 -19.89 -3.11 20.96
CA GLN A 261 -21.19 -3.15 20.28
C GLN A 261 -22.32 -2.70 21.21
N THR A 262 -22.29 -3.16 22.46
CA THR A 262 -23.27 -2.77 23.49
C THR A 262 -23.15 -1.28 23.82
N TYR A 263 -21.93 -0.76 23.92
CA TYR A 263 -21.68 0.64 24.21
C TYR A 263 -22.11 1.56 23.06
N GLN A 264 -21.86 1.18 21.80
CA GLN A 264 -22.27 1.97 20.63
C GLN A 264 -23.74 1.80 20.25
N GLY A 265 -24.39 0.72 20.69
CA GLY A 265 -25.76 0.37 20.29
C GLY A 265 -25.89 0.01 18.80
N ALA A 266 -24.79 -0.37 18.14
CA ALA A 266 -24.75 -0.68 16.71
C ALA A 266 -23.71 -1.77 16.39
N THR A 267 -23.92 -2.51 15.30
CA THR A 267 -22.95 -3.49 14.81
C THR A 267 -21.76 -2.77 14.16
N CYS A 268 -20.67 -2.68 14.91
CA CYS A 268 -19.44 -1.98 14.49
C CYS A 268 -18.22 -2.92 14.45
N SER A 269 -18.38 -4.22 14.65
CA SER A 269 -17.27 -5.17 14.65
C SER A 269 -17.55 -6.38 13.75
N HIS A 270 -16.58 -6.73 12.92
CA HIS A 270 -16.60 -7.86 12.01
C HIS A 270 -15.51 -8.85 12.39
N VAL A 271 -15.90 -10.10 12.64
CA VAL A 271 -14.97 -11.19 12.91
C VAL A 271 -14.66 -11.90 11.61
N ILE A 272 -13.39 -11.88 11.21
CA ILE A 272 -12.89 -12.51 9.99
C ILE A 272 -12.07 -13.72 10.40
N ASP A 273 -12.56 -14.92 10.05
CA ASP A 273 -11.77 -16.13 10.18
C ASP A 273 -10.59 -16.11 9.19
N ALA A 274 -9.39 -16.10 9.76
CA ALA A 274 -8.10 -16.04 9.09
C ALA A 274 -7.23 -17.27 9.39
N THR A 275 -7.84 -18.34 9.92
CA THR A 275 -7.20 -19.62 10.27
C THR A 275 -6.57 -20.27 9.04
N ASP A 276 -7.36 -20.48 8.00
CA ASP A 276 -6.93 -21.10 6.73
C ASP A 276 -7.00 -20.15 5.53
N ALA A 277 -7.34 -18.88 5.78
CA ALA A 277 -7.46 -17.88 4.73
C ALA A 277 -6.11 -17.34 4.29
N THR A 278 -5.93 -17.21 2.98
CA THR A 278 -4.82 -16.49 2.36
C THR A 278 -4.92 -14.97 2.61
N PRO A 279 -3.81 -14.22 2.52
CA PRO A 279 -3.84 -12.76 2.67
C PRO A 279 -4.83 -12.05 1.74
N ALA A 280 -4.95 -12.47 0.47
CA ALA A 280 -5.95 -11.93 -0.46
C ALA A 280 -7.40 -12.20 -0.03
N GLU A 281 -7.70 -13.38 0.51
CA GLU A 281 -9.05 -13.68 1.01
C GLU A 281 -9.40 -12.84 2.25
N VAL A 282 -8.45 -12.66 3.17
CA VAL A 282 -8.62 -11.76 4.31
C VAL A 282 -8.85 -10.33 3.85
N LEU A 283 -8.11 -9.86 2.84
CA LEU A 283 -8.34 -8.55 2.21
C LEU A 283 -9.73 -8.43 1.60
N ALA A 284 -10.18 -9.42 0.81
CA ALA A 284 -11.50 -9.42 0.18
C ALA A 284 -12.64 -9.40 1.21
N LYS A 285 -12.56 -10.25 2.24
CA LYS A 285 -13.51 -10.25 3.37
C LYS A 285 -13.53 -8.89 4.09
N SER A 286 -12.36 -8.27 4.27
CA SER A 286 -12.24 -6.95 4.90
C SER A 286 -12.87 -5.84 4.06
N VAL A 287 -12.64 -5.84 2.75
CA VAL A 287 -13.28 -4.89 1.83
C VAL A 287 -14.80 -5.06 1.84
N ALA A 288 -15.28 -6.31 1.74
CA ALA A 288 -16.71 -6.60 1.78
C ALA A 288 -17.36 -6.13 3.10
N ALA A 289 -16.67 -6.30 4.23
CA ALA A 289 -17.14 -5.83 5.53
C ALA A 289 -17.19 -4.30 5.65
N LEU A 290 -16.28 -3.58 4.98
CA LEU A 290 -16.20 -2.11 5.03
C LEU A 290 -17.09 -1.41 4.00
N ARG A 291 -17.39 -2.06 2.87
CA ARG A 291 -18.15 -1.47 1.76
C ARG A 291 -19.46 -0.80 2.18
N PRO A 292 -20.35 -1.42 2.99
CA PRO A 292 -21.59 -0.77 3.42
C PRO A 292 -21.37 0.49 4.27
N HIS A 293 -20.32 0.50 5.09
CA HIS A 293 -19.98 1.64 5.95
C HIS A 293 -19.44 2.82 5.13
N VAL A 294 -18.62 2.53 4.11
CA VAL A 294 -18.09 3.51 3.17
C VAL A 294 -19.22 4.10 2.32
N GLU A 295 -20.11 3.26 1.77
CA GLU A 295 -21.25 3.70 0.97
C GLU A 295 -22.21 4.58 1.76
N ALA A 296 -22.48 4.24 3.03
CA ALA A 296 -23.34 5.05 3.90
C ALA A 296 -22.77 6.45 4.21
N GLN A 297 -21.45 6.63 4.16
CA GLN A 297 -20.80 7.93 4.38
C GLN A 297 -20.58 8.74 3.11
N ARG A 298 -20.67 8.11 1.95
CA ARG A 298 -20.47 8.77 0.65
C ARG A 298 -21.73 9.50 0.20
N THR A 299 -21.74 10.81 0.40
CA THR A 299 -22.78 11.71 -0.12
C THR A 299 -22.43 12.32 -1.49
N GLY A 300 -21.48 11.74 -2.24
CA GLY A 300 -20.98 12.32 -3.49
C GLY A 300 -20.71 11.29 -4.58
N ALA A 301 -20.95 11.68 -5.82
CA ALA A 301 -20.63 10.87 -6.99
C ALA A 301 -19.11 10.62 -7.09
N PRO A 302 -18.67 9.44 -7.56
CA PRO A 302 -17.26 9.20 -7.85
C PRO A 302 -16.77 10.27 -8.82
N GLY A 303 -15.66 10.94 -8.48
CA GLY A 303 -15.00 11.88 -9.38
C GLY A 303 -14.71 11.20 -10.71
N SER A 304 -14.94 11.91 -11.81
CA SER A 304 -14.71 11.42 -13.17
C SER A 304 -13.28 10.92 -13.32
N VAL A 305 -13.16 9.68 -13.76
CA VAL A 305 -11.89 9.04 -14.07
C VAL A 305 -11.40 9.52 -15.44
N LEU A 306 -10.33 10.30 -15.43
CA LEU A 306 -9.43 10.60 -16.56
C LEU A 306 -8.03 10.69 -15.92
N GLY A 307 -7.14 9.72 -16.07
CA GLY A 307 -6.69 9.19 -17.36
C GLY A 307 -5.82 10.26 -18.02
N THR A 308 -4.58 10.42 -17.54
CA THR A 308 -3.62 11.49 -17.88
C THR A 308 -4.16 12.91 -17.68
N ALA A 309 -3.50 13.71 -16.83
CA ALA A 309 -3.83 15.11 -16.70
C ALA A 309 -3.55 15.85 -18.03
N GLU A 310 -4.55 15.94 -18.91
CA GLU A 310 -4.61 17.01 -19.89
C GLU A 310 -4.70 18.33 -19.11
N GLY A 311 -3.74 19.23 -19.34
CA GLY A 311 -3.88 20.65 -19.00
C GLY A 311 -3.36 21.11 -17.63
N GLY A 312 -2.76 20.25 -16.82
CA GLY A 312 -2.01 20.73 -15.64
C GLY A 312 -0.71 21.41 -16.07
N ARG A 313 -0.60 22.75 -15.99
CA ARG A 313 0.67 23.46 -16.21
C ARG A 313 1.73 22.91 -15.24
N ARG A 314 2.66 22.11 -15.76
CA ARG A 314 3.87 21.70 -15.03
C ARG A 314 4.62 22.98 -14.64
N SER A 315 4.89 23.16 -13.36
CA SER A 315 5.50 24.39 -12.86
C SER A 315 6.62 24.07 -11.90
N PHE A 316 7.85 24.29 -12.34
CA PHE A 316 9.06 24.18 -11.54
C PHE A 316 9.38 25.48 -10.77
N LEU A 317 8.56 26.52 -10.96
CA LEU A 317 8.76 27.84 -10.36
C LEU A 317 7.88 28.10 -9.13
N ASN A 318 7.27 27.05 -8.57
CA ASN A 318 6.45 27.18 -7.37
C ASN A 318 7.29 27.09 -6.09
N SER A 319 6.84 27.76 -5.02
CA SER A 319 7.56 27.83 -3.75
C SER A 319 7.76 26.47 -3.08
N ARG A 320 6.86 25.50 -3.30
CA ARG A 320 7.00 24.14 -2.78
C ARG A 320 8.16 23.42 -3.48
N TYR A 321 8.26 23.55 -4.81
CA TYR A 321 9.37 22.99 -5.57
C TYR A 321 10.69 23.68 -5.22
N LEU A 322 10.76 25.02 -5.27
CA LEU A 322 12.01 25.76 -5.05
C LEU A 322 12.50 25.69 -3.60
N VAL A 323 11.62 25.91 -2.62
CA VAL A 323 12.03 26.01 -1.20
C VAL A 323 11.98 24.65 -0.52
N ARG A 324 10.84 23.93 -0.58
CA ARG A 324 10.70 22.68 0.19
C ARG A 324 11.47 21.53 -0.44
N TYR A 325 11.57 21.49 -1.76
CA TYR A 325 12.31 20.44 -2.45
C TYR A 325 13.74 20.86 -2.82
N LEU A 326 13.93 21.82 -3.73
CA LEU A 326 15.26 22.12 -4.26
C LEU A 326 16.22 22.60 -3.15
N ALA A 327 15.84 23.62 -2.37
CA ALA A 327 16.66 24.07 -1.24
C ALA A 327 16.67 23.04 -0.09
N GLY A 328 15.49 22.55 0.33
CA GLY A 328 15.37 21.63 1.46
C GLY A 328 16.01 20.25 1.27
N ARG A 329 16.23 19.83 0.02
CA ARG A 329 16.80 18.52 -0.36
C ARG A 329 18.05 18.66 -1.24
N TRP A 330 18.67 19.83 -1.27
CA TRP A 330 19.84 20.13 -2.10
C TRP A 330 20.92 19.05 -1.97
N PHE A 331 21.41 18.81 -0.75
CA PHE A 331 22.43 17.81 -0.45
C PHE A 331 21.96 16.35 -0.52
N GLN A 332 20.67 16.13 -0.73
CA GLN A 332 20.09 14.79 -0.96
C GLN A 332 19.95 14.48 -2.46
N GLY A 333 20.51 15.33 -3.33
CA GLY A 333 20.60 15.11 -4.77
C GLY A 333 19.72 16.02 -5.63
N ALA A 334 18.91 16.90 -5.03
CA ALA A 334 18.07 17.83 -5.78
C ALA A 334 18.89 18.85 -6.60
N TRP A 335 20.15 19.09 -6.23
CA TRP A 335 21.08 19.95 -6.97
C TRP A 335 21.28 19.56 -8.44
N ARG A 336 20.96 18.32 -8.81
CA ARG A 336 21.09 17.81 -10.19
C ARG A 336 20.04 18.39 -11.14
N GLU A 337 18.83 18.67 -10.66
CA GLU A 337 17.70 19.06 -11.52
C GLU A 337 17.90 20.42 -12.22
N PRO A 338 18.51 21.45 -11.61
CA PRO A 338 18.88 22.67 -12.33
C PRO A 338 19.77 22.43 -13.56
N LEU A 339 20.61 21.38 -13.55
CA LEU A 339 21.49 21.06 -14.68
C LEU A 339 20.73 20.46 -15.87
N PHE A 340 19.48 20.03 -15.68
CA PHE A 340 18.65 19.49 -16.77
C PHE A 340 18.34 20.54 -17.84
N LEU A 341 18.32 21.83 -17.48
CA LEU A 341 18.15 22.93 -18.43
C LEU A 341 19.35 23.08 -19.38
N LEU A 342 20.53 22.66 -18.93
CA LEU A 342 21.79 22.79 -19.67
C LEU A 342 22.00 21.64 -20.66
N GLY A 343 21.48 20.45 -20.37
CA GLY A 343 21.57 19.26 -21.22
C GLY A 343 20.46 19.14 -22.27
N GLN A 344 20.73 18.44 -23.37
CA GLN A 344 19.71 18.17 -24.40
C GLN A 344 18.65 17.19 -23.87
N MET A 345 19.07 16.14 -23.18
CA MET A 345 18.18 15.12 -22.62
C MET A 345 17.26 15.72 -21.53
N GLY A 346 17.82 16.57 -20.68
CA GLY A 346 17.06 17.27 -19.65
C GLY A 346 16.01 18.23 -20.22
N ARG A 347 16.34 19.00 -21.26
CA ARG A 347 15.36 19.85 -21.95
C ARG A 347 14.24 19.03 -22.61
N GLN A 348 14.56 17.85 -23.14
CA GLN A 348 13.55 16.94 -23.68
C GLN A 348 12.56 16.48 -22.59
N LEU A 349 13.06 16.05 -21.43
CA LEU A 349 12.21 15.69 -20.27
C LEU A 349 11.31 16.85 -19.84
N LEU A 350 11.81 18.08 -19.81
CA LEU A 350 11.01 19.23 -19.40
C LEU A 350 9.87 19.53 -20.38
N ARG A 351 10.10 19.32 -21.68
CA ARG A 351 9.13 19.56 -22.75
C ARG A 351 8.08 18.44 -22.84
N GLU A 352 8.53 17.19 -22.87
CA GLU A 352 7.68 16.03 -23.16
C GLU A 352 7.18 15.35 -21.87
N GLY A 353 7.93 15.47 -20.78
CA GLY A 353 7.76 14.63 -19.58
C GLY A 353 8.32 13.24 -19.83
N TYR A 354 7.89 12.27 -19.02
CA TYR A 354 8.29 10.87 -19.18
C TYR A 354 7.56 10.20 -20.36
N SER A 355 7.87 10.65 -21.59
CA SER A 355 7.39 10.09 -22.86
C SER A 355 8.19 8.86 -23.28
N ALA A 356 7.69 8.09 -24.26
CA ALA A 356 8.45 6.99 -24.86
C ALA A 356 9.79 7.46 -25.46
N GLY A 357 9.84 8.68 -26.01
CA GLY A 357 11.08 9.29 -26.51
C GLY A 357 12.10 9.53 -25.40
N VAL A 358 11.69 10.04 -24.24
CA VAL A 358 12.59 10.22 -23.08
C VAL A 358 13.02 8.87 -22.50
N MET A 359 12.14 7.86 -22.49
CA MET A 359 12.53 6.50 -22.10
C MET A 359 13.62 5.94 -23.01
N ARG A 360 13.47 6.09 -24.33
CA ARG A 360 14.48 5.69 -25.32
C ARG A 360 15.83 6.36 -25.05
N THR A 361 15.84 7.66 -24.80
CA THR A 361 17.05 8.41 -24.44
C THR A 361 17.76 7.84 -23.21
N ILE A 362 17.02 7.37 -22.21
CA ILE A 362 17.58 6.72 -21.02
C ILE A 362 18.12 5.31 -21.36
N TYR A 363 17.43 4.57 -22.22
CA TYR A 363 17.80 3.20 -22.60
C TYR A 363 19.03 3.14 -23.52
N ASP A 364 19.11 4.03 -24.51
CA ASP A 364 20.18 4.05 -25.52
C ASP A 364 21.48 4.72 -25.01
N GLN A 365 21.71 4.76 -23.69
CA GLN A 365 22.80 5.53 -23.08
C GLN A 365 24.21 4.96 -23.31
N ASP A 366 24.35 3.67 -23.63
CA ASP A 366 25.63 2.95 -23.66
C ASP A 366 26.49 3.21 -24.91
N GLY A 367 26.01 4.01 -25.87
CA GLY A 367 26.64 4.19 -27.18
C GLY A 367 27.25 5.56 -27.46
N SER A 368 27.28 6.51 -26.52
CA SER A 368 27.63 7.91 -26.83
C SER A 368 28.44 8.63 -25.76
N ALA A 369 29.36 9.51 -26.19
CA ALA A 369 30.05 10.44 -25.31
C ALA A 369 29.09 11.56 -24.88
N HIS A 370 28.56 11.45 -23.67
CA HIS A 370 27.60 12.43 -23.14
C HIS A 370 28.29 13.65 -22.53
N SER A 371 27.67 14.82 -22.69
CA SER A 371 28.05 16.05 -21.99
C SER A 371 27.95 15.87 -20.47
N LEU A 372 28.63 16.71 -19.67
CA LEU A 372 28.52 16.61 -18.21
C LEU A 372 27.07 16.76 -17.72
N ALA A 373 26.29 17.66 -18.31
CA ALA A 373 24.89 17.88 -17.95
C ALA A 373 24.03 16.66 -18.30
N ASP A 374 24.25 16.04 -19.46
CA ASP A 374 23.53 14.83 -19.86
C ASP A 374 23.96 13.62 -19.01
N ARG A 375 25.22 13.53 -18.57
CA ARG A 375 25.63 12.52 -17.57
C ARG A 375 24.92 12.70 -16.24
N VAL A 376 24.80 13.94 -15.75
CA VAL A 376 24.04 14.22 -14.52
C VAL A 376 22.57 13.82 -14.68
N PHE A 377 21.99 14.04 -15.87
CA PHE A 377 20.66 13.55 -16.20
C PHE A 377 20.57 12.03 -16.15
N LEU A 378 21.47 11.31 -16.82
CA LEU A 378 21.46 9.84 -16.85
C LEU A 378 21.73 9.22 -15.47
N ASP A 379 22.65 9.81 -14.69
CA ASP A 379 22.99 9.40 -13.32
C ASP A 379 21.93 9.79 -12.28
N TYR A 380 20.89 10.52 -12.68
CA TYR A 380 19.78 10.84 -11.81
C TYR A 380 19.11 9.53 -11.34
N PRO A 381 18.91 9.32 -10.02
CA PRO A 381 18.52 8.00 -9.51
C PRO A 381 17.25 7.40 -10.13
N LEU A 382 16.28 8.24 -10.50
CA LEU A 382 15.08 7.76 -11.20
C LEU A 382 15.39 7.26 -12.61
N HIS A 383 16.28 7.91 -13.35
CA HIS A 383 16.66 7.50 -14.71
C HIS A 383 17.52 6.24 -14.68
N ARG A 384 18.46 6.14 -13.73
CA ARG A 384 19.17 4.88 -13.47
C ARG A 384 18.23 3.75 -13.09
N ALA A 385 17.22 4.01 -12.25
CA ALA A 385 16.23 3.00 -11.89
C ALA A 385 15.42 2.51 -13.10
N VAL A 386 15.09 3.41 -14.04
CA VAL A 386 14.44 3.06 -15.31
C VAL A 386 15.36 2.22 -16.20
N TYR A 387 16.65 2.57 -16.29
CA TYR A 387 17.64 1.80 -17.04
C TYR A 387 17.89 0.41 -16.42
N ASP A 388 18.13 0.33 -15.11
CA ASP A 388 18.28 -0.93 -14.36
C ASP A 388 17.06 -1.84 -14.55
N ARG A 389 15.85 -1.27 -14.56
CA ARG A 389 14.61 -2.01 -14.79
C ARG A 389 14.63 -2.71 -16.15
N LEU A 390 15.07 -2.03 -17.21
CA LEU A 390 15.13 -2.61 -18.55
C LEU A 390 16.04 -3.84 -18.56
N HIS A 391 17.27 -3.71 -18.06
CA HIS A 391 18.24 -4.82 -18.02
C HIS A 391 17.77 -5.99 -17.19
N ILE A 392 17.14 -5.72 -16.04
CA ILE A 392 16.54 -6.79 -15.23
C ILE A 392 15.46 -7.51 -16.03
N LEU A 393 14.54 -6.77 -16.66
CA LEU A 393 13.45 -7.34 -17.47
C LEU A 393 13.98 -8.16 -18.64
N GLN A 394 14.93 -7.64 -19.41
CA GLN A 394 15.49 -8.36 -20.56
C GLN A 394 16.06 -9.72 -20.13
N ASN A 395 16.84 -9.75 -19.05
CA ASN A 395 17.40 -10.98 -18.51
C ASN A 395 16.33 -12.01 -18.09
N VAL A 396 15.29 -11.59 -17.34
CA VAL A 396 14.24 -12.53 -16.89
C VAL A 396 13.29 -12.94 -18.01
N ILE A 397 13.00 -12.05 -18.96
CA ILE A 397 12.14 -12.32 -20.12
C ILE A 397 12.84 -13.28 -21.08
N GLU A 398 14.11 -13.06 -21.39
CA GLU A 398 14.90 -13.95 -22.26
C GLU A 398 14.88 -15.38 -21.72
N THR A 399 15.15 -15.54 -20.43
CA THR A 399 15.14 -16.85 -19.77
C THR A 399 13.78 -17.55 -19.89
N GLU A 400 12.68 -16.84 -19.66
CA GLU A 400 11.32 -17.39 -19.75
C GLU A 400 10.96 -17.74 -21.20
N LEU A 401 11.28 -16.87 -22.17
CA LEU A 401 11.03 -17.10 -23.58
C LEU A 401 11.81 -18.30 -24.12
N GLU A 402 13.09 -18.42 -23.81
CA GLU A 402 13.91 -19.57 -24.20
C GLU A 402 13.35 -20.87 -23.67
N SER A 403 12.96 -20.90 -22.39
CA SER A 403 12.36 -22.08 -21.75
C SER A 403 11.07 -22.52 -22.44
N ARG A 404 10.22 -21.59 -22.84
CA ARG A 404 8.95 -21.90 -23.55
C ARG A 404 9.18 -22.31 -24.99
N LEU A 405 10.01 -21.58 -25.74
CA LEU A 405 10.29 -21.87 -27.14
C LEU A 405 11.04 -23.20 -27.32
N ALA A 406 11.91 -23.57 -26.37
CA ALA A 406 12.61 -24.86 -26.38
C ALA A 406 11.67 -26.07 -26.27
N ARG A 407 10.44 -25.89 -25.76
CA ARG A 407 9.41 -26.94 -25.70
C ARG A 407 8.66 -27.11 -27.02
N GLY A 408 8.98 -26.31 -28.05
CA GLY A 408 8.32 -26.34 -29.36
C GLY A 408 6.94 -25.67 -29.39
N SER A 409 6.54 -25.00 -28.31
CA SER A 409 5.25 -24.33 -28.21
C SER A 409 5.22 -22.99 -28.95
N ARG A 410 4.06 -22.65 -29.51
CA ARG A 410 3.74 -21.27 -29.90
C ARG A 410 3.59 -20.45 -28.62
N VAL A 411 4.18 -19.26 -28.58
CA VAL A 411 4.19 -18.39 -27.40
C VAL A 411 3.46 -17.09 -27.74
N ARG A 412 2.35 -16.84 -27.06
CA ARG A 412 1.57 -15.61 -27.21
C ARG A 412 1.94 -14.60 -26.14
N ILE A 413 2.32 -13.40 -26.58
CA ILE A 413 2.82 -12.34 -25.72
C ILE A 413 1.90 -11.12 -25.85
N PHE A 414 1.51 -10.56 -24.70
CA PHE A 414 0.83 -9.28 -24.61
C PHE A 414 1.71 -8.26 -23.87
N THR A 415 1.82 -7.04 -24.38
CA THR A 415 2.50 -5.93 -23.68
C THR A 415 1.69 -4.63 -23.74
N ALA A 416 1.49 -4.02 -22.58
CA ALA A 416 0.79 -2.74 -22.43
C ALA A 416 1.22 -2.03 -21.13
N PRO A 417 1.73 -0.78 -21.18
CA PRO A 417 2.06 -0.05 -22.40
C PRO A 417 3.22 -0.74 -23.12
N SER A 418 3.27 -0.68 -24.44
CA SER A 418 4.41 -1.26 -25.15
C SER A 418 5.61 -0.31 -25.18
N GLY A 419 5.39 1.00 -25.28
CA GLY A 419 6.40 1.92 -25.79
C GLY A 419 7.05 1.35 -27.06
N PHE A 420 8.38 1.41 -27.14
CA PHE A 420 9.18 0.76 -28.19
C PHE A 420 9.47 -0.73 -27.92
N ALA A 421 8.91 -1.31 -26.86
CA ALA A 421 9.04 -2.71 -26.46
C ALA A 421 10.50 -3.21 -26.34
N TYR A 422 11.40 -2.37 -25.83
CA TYR A 422 12.83 -2.72 -25.63
C TYR A 422 13.02 -3.94 -24.72
N ASP A 423 12.15 -4.10 -23.74
CA ASP A 423 12.08 -5.20 -22.79
C ASP A 423 11.73 -6.54 -23.45
N LEU A 424 11.05 -6.53 -24.59
CA LEU A 424 10.71 -7.74 -25.36
C LEU A 424 11.64 -7.95 -26.56
N PHE A 425 11.85 -6.91 -27.37
CA PHE A 425 12.61 -7.08 -28.59
C PHE A 425 14.09 -7.34 -28.34
N GLY A 426 14.70 -6.79 -27.29
CA GLY A 426 16.08 -7.12 -26.94
C GLY A 426 16.27 -8.64 -26.72
N PRO A 427 15.47 -9.27 -25.84
CA PRO A 427 15.46 -10.72 -25.66
C PRO A 427 15.15 -11.51 -26.94
N LEU A 428 14.14 -11.09 -27.72
CA LEU A 428 13.78 -11.77 -28.96
C LEU A 428 14.92 -11.69 -29.99
N GLU A 429 15.57 -10.54 -30.12
CA GLU A 429 16.75 -10.35 -30.98
C GLU A 429 17.91 -11.23 -30.54
N ALA A 430 18.19 -11.29 -29.22
CA ALA A 430 19.23 -12.15 -28.67
C ALA A 430 18.96 -13.64 -28.97
N ILE A 431 17.73 -14.10 -28.79
CA ILE A 431 17.31 -15.47 -29.14
C ILE A 431 17.41 -15.70 -30.64
N ALA A 432 16.94 -14.76 -31.47
CA ALA A 432 16.92 -14.90 -32.92
C ALA A 432 18.32 -14.98 -33.54
N VAL A 433 19.33 -14.34 -32.94
CA VAL A 433 20.74 -14.50 -33.34
C VAL A 433 21.20 -15.96 -33.24
N ARG A 434 20.72 -16.66 -32.21
CA ARG A 434 21.11 -18.06 -31.93
C ARG A 434 20.20 -19.07 -32.61
N LYS A 435 18.90 -18.79 -32.71
CA LYS A 435 17.83 -19.70 -33.14
C LYS A 435 16.72 -18.95 -33.90
N PRO A 436 17.00 -18.44 -35.11
CA PRO A 436 16.07 -17.59 -35.86
C PRO A 436 14.76 -18.31 -36.23
N GLU A 437 14.80 -19.62 -36.39
CA GLU A 437 13.64 -20.46 -36.72
C GLU A 437 12.56 -20.48 -35.63
N LEU A 438 12.90 -20.09 -34.39
CA LEU A 438 11.94 -20.04 -33.28
C LEU A 438 11.03 -18.80 -33.34
N MET A 439 11.41 -17.74 -34.07
CA MET A 439 10.62 -16.50 -34.11
C MET A 439 9.24 -16.69 -34.75
N ARG A 440 9.10 -17.65 -35.68
CA ARG A 440 7.80 -18.03 -36.26
C ARG A 440 6.81 -18.59 -35.24
N ASN A 441 7.28 -19.00 -34.07
CA ASN A 441 6.46 -19.50 -32.97
C ASN A 441 6.03 -18.38 -32.01
N VAL A 442 6.47 -17.13 -32.21
CA VAL A 442 6.13 -16.00 -31.37
C VAL A 442 4.97 -15.22 -31.98
N GLU A 443 3.92 -14.97 -31.18
CA GLU A 443 2.86 -14.02 -31.49
C GLU A 443 2.91 -12.87 -30.50
N LEU A 444 2.95 -11.64 -30.99
CA LEU A 444 3.05 -10.45 -30.14
C LEU A 444 1.92 -9.47 -30.41
N VAL A 445 1.16 -9.15 -29.35
CA VAL A 445 0.20 -8.05 -29.33
C VAL A 445 0.78 -6.94 -28.44
N ALA A 446 1.03 -5.78 -29.03
CA ALA A 446 1.54 -4.59 -28.36
C ALA A 446 0.47 -3.49 -28.37
N ALA A 447 0.24 -2.83 -27.24
CA ALA A 447 -0.71 -1.72 -27.15
C ALA A 447 -0.12 -0.50 -26.46
N ASP A 448 -0.36 0.68 -27.02
CA ASP A 448 0.07 1.98 -26.47
C ASP A 448 -0.86 3.10 -26.93
N LEU A 449 -0.79 4.27 -26.28
CA LEU A 449 -1.51 5.46 -26.73
C LEU A 449 -0.89 6.07 -28.00
N ASP A 450 0.42 5.92 -28.18
CA ASP A 450 1.21 6.48 -29.31
C ASP A 450 0.79 7.89 -29.77
N PRO A 451 0.71 8.89 -28.87
CA PRO A 451 0.14 10.20 -29.18
C PRO A 451 0.97 11.02 -30.20
N HIS A 452 2.18 10.57 -30.50
CA HIS A 452 3.09 11.21 -31.45
C HIS A 452 3.33 10.37 -32.71
N SER A 453 2.64 9.22 -32.85
CA SER A 453 2.79 8.29 -33.98
C SER A 453 4.25 7.87 -34.23
N LEU A 454 4.99 7.63 -33.15
CA LEU A 454 6.41 7.26 -33.18
C LEU A 454 6.63 5.77 -32.99
N LEU A 455 5.64 5.04 -32.43
CA LEU A 455 5.82 3.67 -31.98
C LEU A 455 5.46 2.66 -33.07
N ALA A 456 4.26 2.78 -33.66
CA ALA A 456 3.69 1.75 -34.52
C ALA A 456 4.67 1.27 -35.61
N GLY A 457 5.16 2.18 -36.45
CA GLY A 457 6.05 1.83 -37.56
C GLY A 457 7.40 1.24 -37.15
N GLU A 458 7.98 1.69 -36.03
CA GLU A 458 9.28 1.17 -35.56
C GLU A 458 9.13 -0.25 -34.97
N VAL A 459 8.07 -0.46 -34.19
CA VAL A 459 7.76 -1.75 -33.55
C VAL A 459 7.33 -2.78 -34.62
N GLU A 460 6.55 -2.38 -35.62
CA GLU A 460 6.21 -3.20 -36.79
C GLU A 460 7.46 -3.61 -37.57
N SER A 461 8.34 -2.66 -37.90
CA SER A 461 9.59 -2.94 -38.62
C SER A 461 10.52 -3.90 -37.85
N ARG A 462 10.59 -3.80 -36.51
CA ARG A 462 11.34 -4.75 -35.68
C ARG A 462 10.74 -6.15 -35.74
N ALA A 463 9.41 -6.26 -35.62
CA ALA A 463 8.72 -7.54 -35.71
C ALA A 463 8.90 -8.23 -37.08
N GLU A 464 8.85 -7.46 -38.17
CA GLU A 464 9.09 -7.95 -39.53
C GLU A 464 10.53 -8.45 -39.71
N ARG A 465 11.52 -7.70 -39.21
CA ARG A 465 12.94 -8.11 -39.26
C ARG A 465 13.19 -9.43 -38.52
N LEU A 466 12.50 -9.65 -37.40
CA LEU A 466 12.57 -10.90 -36.65
C LEU A 466 11.73 -12.03 -37.26
N ARG A 467 10.86 -11.73 -38.24
CA ARG A 467 9.92 -12.70 -38.85
C ARG A 467 9.06 -13.40 -37.80
N LEU A 468 8.47 -12.61 -36.89
CA LEU A 468 7.53 -13.13 -35.90
C LEU A 468 6.36 -13.85 -36.58
N GLY A 469 5.82 -14.88 -35.95
CA GLY A 469 4.69 -15.65 -36.49
C GLY A 469 3.41 -14.82 -36.63
N SER A 470 3.23 -13.84 -35.75
CA SER A 470 2.19 -12.82 -35.84
C SER A 470 2.58 -11.60 -35.02
N PHE A 471 2.28 -10.41 -35.52
CA PHE A 471 2.47 -9.16 -34.79
C PHE A 471 1.27 -8.24 -35.01
N ARG A 472 0.81 -7.60 -33.94
CA ARG A 472 -0.24 -6.58 -33.98
C ARG A 472 0.09 -5.45 -33.02
N PHE A 473 0.17 -4.24 -33.55
CA PHE A 473 0.20 -3.01 -32.77
C PHE A 473 -1.21 -2.42 -32.66
N VAL A 474 -1.64 -2.05 -31.47
CA VAL A 474 -2.96 -1.47 -31.23
C VAL A 474 -2.84 -0.13 -30.52
N VAL A 475 -3.29 0.92 -31.20
CA VAL A 475 -3.29 2.28 -30.64
C VAL A 475 -4.56 2.49 -29.82
N GLY A 476 -4.43 2.80 -28.54
CA GLY A 476 -5.56 3.22 -27.71
C GLY A 476 -5.36 3.11 -26.20
N ASP A 477 -6.36 3.58 -25.46
CA ASP A 477 -6.39 3.51 -24.00
C ASP A 477 -6.74 2.09 -23.53
N ILE A 478 -5.77 1.41 -22.92
CA ILE A 478 -5.87 0.03 -22.40
C ILE A 478 -6.88 -0.13 -21.26
N THR A 479 -7.43 0.98 -20.76
CA THR A 479 -8.49 1.00 -19.77
C THR A 479 -9.88 1.10 -20.38
N ALA A 480 -9.99 1.43 -21.67
CA ALA A 480 -11.25 1.50 -22.39
C ALA A 480 -11.83 0.09 -22.64
N ARG A 481 -13.13 -0.09 -22.36
CA ARG A 481 -13.78 -1.41 -22.48
C ARG A 481 -13.74 -1.97 -23.90
N GLY A 482 -13.94 -1.13 -24.91
CA GLY A 482 -13.90 -1.55 -26.32
C GLY A 482 -12.53 -2.11 -26.70
N LEU A 483 -11.46 -1.40 -26.34
CA LEU A 483 -10.09 -1.86 -26.59
C LEU A 483 -9.77 -3.15 -25.80
N GLN A 484 -10.22 -3.25 -24.54
CA GLN A 484 -10.02 -4.48 -23.76
C GLN A 484 -10.73 -5.70 -24.36
N GLN A 485 -11.86 -5.53 -25.05
CA GLN A 485 -12.55 -6.61 -25.76
C GLN A 485 -11.79 -7.01 -27.02
N GLU A 486 -11.30 -6.04 -27.78
CA GLU A 486 -10.46 -6.25 -28.96
C GLU A 486 -9.17 -7.01 -28.59
N LEU A 487 -8.48 -6.57 -27.54
CA LEU A 487 -7.27 -7.22 -27.05
C LEU A 487 -7.55 -8.61 -26.46
N ALA A 488 -8.72 -8.84 -25.86
CA ALA A 488 -9.08 -10.16 -25.35
C ALA A 488 -9.27 -11.20 -26.48
N ALA A 489 -9.66 -10.76 -27.68
CA ALA A 489 -9.82 -11.65 -28.84
C ALA A 489 -8.49 -12.28 -29.32
N GLY A 490 -7.34 -11.68 -28.97
CA GLY A 490 -6.02 -12.24 -29.24
C GLY A 490 -5.53 -13.25 -28.19
N GLY A 491 -6.24 -13.39 -27.07
CA GLY A 491 -5.88 -14.29 -25.97
C GLY A 491 -6.41 -15.73 -26.11
N PRO A 492 -6.16 -16.59 -25.11
CA PRO A 492 -5.36 -16.32 -23.92
C PRO A 492 -3.86 -16.21 -24.25
N TYR A 493 -3.14 -15.42 -23.46
CA TYR A 493 -1.71 -15.14 -23.58
C TYR A 493 -0.89 -16.04 -22.66
N ASP A 494 0.32 -16.38 -23.08
CA ASP A 494 1.29 -17.13 -22.28
C ASP A 494 2.13 -16.20 -21.39
N ILE A 495 2.42 -15.01 -21.91
CA ILE A 495 3.21 -13.99 -21.25
C ILE A 495 2.47 -12.66 -21.36
N ALA A 496 2.36 -11.93 -20.26
CA ALA A 496 1.86 -10.57 -20.24
C ALA A 496 2.84 -9.62 -19.54
N LEU A 497 2.96 -8.41 -20.07
CA LEU A 497 3.80 -7.35 -19.53
C LEU A 497 2.93 -6.14 -19.18
N PHE A 498 2.95 -5.77 -17.90
CA PHE A 498 2.39 -4.54 -17.37
C PHE A 498 3.51 -3.74 -16.70
N VAL A 499 4.38 -3.17 -17.53
CA VAL A 499 5.64 -2.52 -17.13
C VAL A 499 5.58 -1.03 -17.45
N GLY A 500 5.93 -0.19 -16.50
CA GLY A 500 6.06 1.24 -16.70
C GLY A 500 4.74 2.01 -16.66
N LEU A 501 3.61 1.38 -16.36
CA LEU A 501 2.33 2.06 -16.04
C LEU A 501 1.87 1.89 -14.59
N SER A 502 2.39 0.93 -13.82
CA SER A 502 1.91 0.66 -12.45
C SER A 502 1.95 1.90 -11.53
N SER A 503 2.95 2.76 -11.71
CA SER A 503 3.13 4.01 -10.98
C SER A 503 2.35 5.20 -11.56
N TRP A 504 1.81 5.11 -12.77
CA TRP A 504 1.19 6.25 -13.48
C TRP A 504 -0.30 6.07 -13.69
N LEU A 505 -0.75 4.83 -13.75
CA LEU A 505 -2.14 4.49 -13.94
C LEU A 505 -2.88 4.62 -12.59
N PRO A 506 -4.08 5.24 -12.56
CA PRO A 506 -4.87 5.36 -11.35
C PRO A 506 -5.10 3.99 -10.71
N LYS A 507 -5.07 3.88 -9.37
CA LYS A 507 -5.14 2.58 -8.69
C LYS A 507 -6.35 1.73 -9.10
N PRO A 508 -7.57 2.28 -9.26
CA PRO A 508 -8.71 1.49 -9.74
C PRO A 508 -8.49 0.91 -11.12
N HIS A 509 -7.83 1.66 -12.00
CA HIS A 509 -7.51 1.24 -13.35
C HIS A 509 -6.42 0.17 -13.37
N SER A 510 -5.39 0.32 -12.54
CA SER A 510 -4.35 -0.69 -12.34
C SER A 510 -4.95 -2.02 -11.85
N LEU A 511 -5.82 -1.99 -10.84
CA LEU A 511 -6.47 -3.21 -10.34
C LEU A 511 -7.38 -3.85 -11.39
N ARG A 512 -8.20 -3.06 -12.09
CA ARG A 512 -9.06 -3.56 -13.19
C ARG A 512 -8.24 -4.19 -14.31
N HIS A 513 -7.14 -3.55 -14.71
CA HIS A 513 -6.27 -4.06 -15.76
C HIS A 513 -5.55 -5.34 -15.34
N LEU A 514 -5.04 -5.43 -14.10
CA LEU A 514 -4.46 -6.66 -13.55
C LEU A 514 -5.48 -7.81 -13.55
N ARG A 515 -6.75 -7.56 -13.16
CA ARG A 515 -7.81 -8.59 -13.23
C ARG A 515 -8.12 -9.01 -14.67
N TRP A 516 -8.12 -8.07 -15.61
CA TRP A 516 -8.27 -8.36 -17.04
C TRP A 516 -7.10 -9.21 -17.55
N LEU A 517 -5.85 -8.89 -17.19
CA LEU A 517 -4.67 -9.70 -17.53
C LEU A 517 -4.79 -11.12 -16.98
N ARG A 518 -5.17 -11.26 -15.70
CA ARG A 518 -5.39 -12.56 -15.08
C ARG A 518 -6.44 -13.39 -15.83
N ALA A 519 -7.51 -12.76 -16.32
CA ALA A 519 -8.57 -13.44 -17.06
C ALA A 519 -8.13 -13.87 -18.47
N ASN A 520 -7.19 -13.15 -19.07
CA ASN A 520 -6.69 -13.39 -20.42
C ASN A 520 -5.34 -14.11 -20.47
N LEU A 521 -4.81 -14.57 -19.34
CA LEU A 521 -3.61 -15.42 -19.29
C LEU A 521 -3.99 -16.90 -19.27
N THR A 522 -3.16 -17.75 -19.90
CA THR A 522 -3.26 -19.21 -19.77
C THR A 522 -3.07 -19.64 -18.30
N PRO A 523 -3.49 -20.86 -17.90
CA PRO A 523 -3.29 -21.35 -16.53
C PRO A 523 -1.83 -21.28 -16.06
N ASP A 524 -0.89 -21.57 -16.97
CA ASP A 524 0.56 -21.48 -16.74
C ASP A 524 1.15 -20.12 -17.18
N GLY A 525 0.29 -19.12 -17.38
CA GLY A 525 0.66 -17.80 -17.85
C GLY A 525 1.48 -17.02 -16.82
N VAL A 526 2.44 -16.23 -17.33
CA VAL A 526 3.34 -15.40 -16.52
C VAL A 526 3.04 -13.92 -16.74
N LEU A 527 2.97 -13.18 -15.64
CA LEU A 527 2.94 -11.73 -15.63
C LEU A 527 4.31 -11.19 -15.23
N PHE A 528 4.85 -10.31 -16.06
CA PHE A 528 5.93 -9.40 -15.72
C PHE A 528 5.34 -8.03 -15.43
N SER A 529 5.73 -7.45 -14.30
CA SER A 529 5.31 -6.10 -13.93
C SER A 529 6.41 -5.40 -13.15
N ASP A 530 6.28 -4.10 -12.95
CA ASP A 530 7.19 -3.32 -12.13
C ASP A 530 6.43 -2.48 -11.11
N CYS A 531 7.15 -1.99 -10.11
CA CYS A 531 6.66 -0.94 -9.23
C CYS A 531 7.81 -0.04 -8.76
N PHE A 532 7.48 1.18 -8.35
CA PHE A 532 8.45 2.13 -7.82
C PHE A 532 8.17 2.44 -6.35
N SER A 533 9.22 2.41 -5.54
CA SER A 533 9.20 2.91 -4.17
C SER A 533 9.35 4.43 -4.17
N ALA A 534 8.64 5.10 -3.25
CA ALA A 534 8.79 6.54 -3.08
C ALA A 534 10.18 6.88 -2.50
N SER A 535 10.74 8.03 -2.88
CA SER A 535 12.01 8.53 -2.38
C SER A 535 12.05 10.06 -2.42
N THR A 536 13.19 10.66 -2.08
CA THR A 536 13.38 12.13 -2.05
C THR A 536 12.95 12.79 -3.37
N TYR A 537 13.33 12.21 -4.50
CA TYR A 537 13.03 12.70 -5.86
C TYR A 537 11.54 12.67 -6.21
N SER A 538 10.77 11.78 -5.56
CA SER A 538 9.31 11.75 -5.68
C SER A 538 8.67 13.08 -5.25
N LEU A 539 9.28 13.81 -4.30
CA LEU A 539 8.82 15.14 -3.90
C LEU A 539 8.99 16.17 -5.03
N GLY A 540 10.11 16.12 -5.75
CA GLY A 540 10.35 16.95 -6.92
C GLY A 540 9.28 16.73 -7.98
N GLY A 541 9.03 15.46 -8.32
CA GLY A 541 7.96 15.07 -9.23
C GLY A 541 6.58 15.58 -8.78
N ARG A 542 6.23 15.35 -7.51
CA ARG A 542 4.96 15.80 -6.91
C ARG A 542 4.77 17.31 -7.02
N TYR A 543 5.79 18.10 -6.74
CA TYR A 543 5.70 19.56 -6.81
C TYR A 543 5.81 20.09 -8.23
N ALA A 544 6.43 19.35 -9.15
CA ALA A 544 6.41 19.66 -10.58
C ALA A 544 5.05 19.37 -11.24
N GLY A 545 4.17 18.62 -10.57
CA GLY A 545 2.81 18.32 -11.02
C GLY A 545 2.59 16.87 -11.45
N TYR A 546 3.59 15.99 -11.30
CA TYR A 546 3.42 14.56 -11.57
C TYR A 546 2.51 13.92 -10.52
N ARG A 547 1.59 13.09 -11.00
CA ARG A 547 0.70 12.25 -10.20
C ARG A 547 1.20 10.83 -10.32
N ALA A 548 1.67 10.27 -9.22
CA ALA A 548 2.27 8.95 -9.21
C ALA A 548 1.79 8.13 -8.02
N GLN A 549 1.78 6.83 -8.23
CA GLN A 549 1.50 5.79 -7.27
C GLN A 549 2.83 5.14 -6.88
N TYR A 550 3.01 4.86 -5.60
CA TYR A 550 4.22 4.27 -5.06
C TYR A 550 3.89 2.99 -4.30
N TYR A 551 4.71 1.97 -4.52
CA TYR A 551 4.57 0.68 -3.87
C TYR A 551 5.92 0.20 -3.38
N SER A 552 5.97 -0.25 -2.13
CA SER A 552 7.01 -1.20 -1.76
C SER A 552 6.73 -2.54 -2.44
N PRO A 553 7.74 -3.39 -2.69
CA PRO A 553 7.52 -4.71 -3.26
C PRO A 553 6.49 -5.54 -2.50
N ALA A 554 6.48 -5.43 -1.17
CA ALA A 554 5.54 -6.15 -0.32
C ALA A 554 4.09 -5.70 -0.55
N LEU A 555 3.85 -4.40 -0.72
CA LEU A 555 2.52 -3.86 -1.04
C LEU A 555 2.08 -4.29 -2.43
N TYR A 556 2.96 -4.19 -3.43
CA TYR A 556 2.62 -4.56 -4.80
C TYR A 556 2.33 -6.06 -4.94
N ARG A 557 3.07 -6.93 -4.24
CA ARG A 557 2.77 -8.37 -4.14
C ARG A 557 1.38 -8.64 -3.58
N CYS A 558 0.94 -7.87 -2.58
CA CYS A 558 -0.42 -7.99 -2.05
C CYS A 558 -1.48 -7.55 -3.07
N LEU A 559 -1.20 -6.50 -3.87
CA LEU A 559 -2.09 -6.08 -4.95
C LEU A 559 -2.20 -7.16 -6.04
N LEU A 560 -1.07 -7.77 -6.42
CA LEU A 560 -1.03 -8.89 -7.37
C LEU A 560 -1.82 -10.10 -6.85
N ASP A 561 -1.63 -10.49 -5.59
CA ASP A 561 -2.39 -11.58 -4.95
C ASP A 561 -3.89 -11.27 -4.93
N TYR A 562 -4.26 -10.04 -4.59
CA TYR A 562 -5.65 -9.57 -4.59
C TYR A 562 -6.27 -9.51 -6.01
N ALA A 563 -5.46 -9.26 -7.04
CA ALA A 563 -5.88 -9.27 -8.44
C ALA A 563 -5.99 -10.70 -9.05
N GLY A 564 -5.58 -11.74 -8.30
CA GLY A 564 -5.67 -13.14 -8.73
C GLY A 564 -4.37 -13.73 -9.31
N PHE A 565 -3.22 -13.13 -9.01
CA PHE A 565 -1.90 -13.70 -9.28
C PHE A 565 -1.31 -14.36 -8.03
N ASP A 566 -0.25 -15.16 -8.16
CA ASP A 566 0.48 -15.68 -7.00
C ASP A 566 1.49 -14.62 -6.49
N GLY A 567 0.96 -13.57 -5.86
CA GLY A 567 1.79 -12.52 -5.25
C GLY A 567 2.63 -13.04 -4.08
N GLY A 568 2.18 -14.11 -3.42
CA GLY A 568 2.88 -14.79 -2.34
C GLY A 568 4.20 -15.41 -2.79
N SER A 569 4.24 -15.98 -3.99
CA SER A 569 5.45 -16.60 -4.58
C SER A 569 6.15 -15.72 -5.63
N ALA A 570 5.67 -14.49 -5.85
CA ALA A 570 6.25 -13.60 -6.85
C ALA A 570 7.75 -13.34 -6.60
N CYS A 571 8.56 -13.55 -7.64
CA CYS A 571 9.98 -13.21 -7.64
C CYS A 571 10.13 -11.69 -7.73
N THR A 572 11.07 -11.11 -6.99
CA THR A 572 11.33 -9.66 -6.99
C THR A 572 12.81 -9.41 -7.23
N SER A 573 13.11 -8.66 -8.29
CA SER A 573 14.45 -8.17 -8.62
C SER A 573 14.44 -6.64 -8.55
N SER A 574 15.45 -6.04 -7.92
CA SER A 574 15.49 -4.58 -7.71
C SER A 574 16.70 -3.98 -8.41
N GLY A 575 16.55 -2.77 -8.94
CA GLY A 575 17.70 -1.99 -9.39
C GLY A 575 18.63 -1.61 -8.24
N ARG A 576 19.78 -1.06 -8.58
CA ARG A 576 20.88 -0.76 -7.66
C ARG A 576 20.44 0.09 -6.47
N ASP A 577 19.66 1.13 -6.76
CA ASP A 577 19.20 2.10 -5.75
C ASP A 577 17.92 1.64 -5.02
N ARG A 578 17.38 0.45 -5.35
CA ARG A 578 16.12 -0.10 -4.83
C ARG A 578 14.94 0.85 -4.97
N LEU A 579 14.92 1.65 -6.04
CA LEU A 579 13.82 2.54 -6.40
C LEU A 579 12.81 1.83 -7.31
N ASN A 580 13.30 1.11 -8.32
CA ASN A 580 12.50 0.23 -9.18
C ASN A 580 12.58 -1.21 -8.69
N HIS A 581 11.48 -1.93 -8.88
CA HIS A 581 11.38 -3.36 -8.60
C HIS A 581 10.64 -4.03 -9.74
N VAL A 582 11.24 -5.08 -10.31
CA VAL A 582 10.61 -5.97 -11.28
C VAL A 582 10.04 -7.16 -10.53
N LEU A 583 8.78 -7.48 -10.81
CA LEU A 583 8.07 -8.60 -10.23
C LEU A 583 7.65 -9.56 -11.33
N VAL A 584 7.92 -10.84 -11.10
CA VAL A 584 7.50 -11.94 -11.97
C VAL A 584 6.58 -12.84 -11.16
N THR A 585 5.37 -13.05 -11.63
CA THR A 585 4.36 -13.88 -10.96
C THR A 585 3.58 -14.70 -11.96
N ARG A 586 2.94 -15.77 -11.48
CA ARG A 586 2.06 -16.61 -12.28
C ARG A 586 0.61 -16.32 -11.97
N ARG A 587 -0.26 -16.70 -12.90
CA ARG A 587 -1.70 -16.77 -12.62
C ARG A 587 -1.93 -17.70 -11.41
N LYS A 588 -2.74 -17.26 -10.44
CA LYS A 588 -3.12 -18.09 -9.29
C LYS A 588 -4.16 -19.12 -9.75
N ALA A 589 -4.03 -20.36 -9.27
CA ALA A 589 -5.07 -21.37 -9.45
C ALA A 589 -6.34 -20.96 -8.69
N GLY A 590 -7.52 -21.18 -9.28
CA GLY A 590 -8.81 -20.80 -8.69
C GLY A 590 -9.33 -19.42 -9.11
N GLY A 591 -10.48 -19.03 -8.57
CA GLY A 591 -11.14 -17.74 -8.83
C GLY A 591 -10.47 -16.55 -8.15
N ILE A 592 -10.83 -15.33 -8.56
CA ILE A 592 -10.54 -14.14 -7.75
C ILE A 592 -11.38 -14.24 -6.47
N PRO A 593 -10.85 -13.93 -5.26
CA PRO A 593 -11.60 -14.04 -4.01
C PRO A 593 -12.96 -13.34 -4.06
N VAL A 594 -14.01 -13.96 -3.51
CA VAL A 594 -15.37 -13.42 -3.49
C VAL A 594 -15.41 -12.09 -2.70
N GLY A 595 -16.00 -11.04 -3.28
CA GLY A 595 -16.06 -9.68 -2.71
C GLY A 595 -15.01 -8.71 -3.26
N ALA A 596 -14.17 -9.19 -4.18
CA ALA A 596 -13.29 -8.42 -5.06
C ALA A 596 -14.01 -7.98 -6.35
#